data_AF-A0A1I0EYM3-F1
#
_entry.id   AF-A0A1I0EYM3-F1
#
_cell.length_a   1.000
_cell.length_b   1.000
_cell.length_c   1.000
_cell.angle_alpha   90.00
_cell.angle_beta   90.00
_cell.angle_gamma   90.00
#
_symmetry.space_group_name_H-M   'P 1'
#
loop_
_entity.id
_entity.type
_entity.pdbx_description
1 polymer ?
#
loop_
_entity_poly.entity_id
_entity_poly.type
_entity_poly.pdbx_seq_one_letter_code
_entity_poly.pdbx_strand_id
1 'polypeptide(L)'
;MIDINLHEVYRFLGDRTIRPGDELDERIRRCIGKMQQSAAPRSIHRRFPVRTKSPDLVFIADLTIRSKNLYKNLKGCDEVILFAATVGVGIDRLIRRSEVTSILDAAIYQAAGAAMIEAYADAEVRDLADEAQKTGYTFRPRYSPGYGDLPLSLQRDFSRLLDMEKWCGITLTDTLLMVPSKSITAFIGCVKNSDRINRETGVSGGIVSGTAVYETVVSGTGSNPDDSEYLADIVNPLELETSCKKPEPDSHQSFRSPDRDAEQPEQTSDMTGIPSESDSCLTCSHAPDCLYRKQPGANTP
;
A
#
# COMPACT_ATOMS: atom_id res chain seq x y z
N MET A 1 -1.42 -7.32 21.46
CA MET A 1 -2.48 -7.02 20.48
C MET A 1 -1.88 -6.07 19.47
N ILE A 2 -2.08 -6.28 18.17
CA ILE A 2 -1.51 -5.41 17.13
C ILE A 2 -2.34 -4.13 17.09
N ASP A 3 -1.72 -2.95 17.12
CA ASP A 3 -2.46 -1.69 17.04
C ASP A 3 -2.83 -1.38 15.59
N ILE A 4 -4.11 -1.53 15.23
CA ILE A 4 -4.58 -1.36 13.85
C ILE A 4 -5.18 0.03 13.70
N ASN A 5 -4.67 0.80 12.75
CA ASN A 5 -5.27 2.07 12.38
C ASN A 5 -6.61 1.85 11.66
N LEU A 6 -7.72 2.18 12.35
CA LEU A 6 -9.07 2.05 11.78
C LEU A 6 -9.27 2.87 10.49
N HIS A 7 -8.58 3.99 10.35
CA HIS A 7 -8.65 4.79 9.14
C HIS A 7 -8.13 4.02 7.91
N GLU A 8 -7.07 3.22 8.07
CA GLU A 8 -6.58 2.35 6.99
C GLU A 8 -7.59 1.25 6.66
N VAL A 9 -8.29 0.71 7.65
CA VAL A 9 -9.35 -0.28 7.43
C VAL A 9 -10.48 0.33 6.59
N TYR A 10 -10.93 1.55 6.91
CA TYR A 10 -11.97 2.24 6.13
C TYR A 10 -11.49 2.54 4.70
N ARG A 11 -10.25 3.00 4.56
CA ARG A 11 -9.63 3.26 3.25
C ARG A 11 -9.61 2.01 2.37
N PHE A 12 -9.24 0.85 2.93
CA PHE A 12 -9.25 -0.42 2.19
C PHE A 12 -10.66 -0.94 1.89
N LEU A 13 -11.67 -0.55 2.67
CA LEU A 13 -13.08 -0.81 2.36
C LEU A 13 -13.63 0.11 1.25
N GLY A 14 -12.84 1.06 0.77
CA GLY A 14 -13.20 1.98 -0.32
C GLY A 14 -13.75 3.32 0.16
N ASP A 15 -13.83 3.57 1.46
CA ASP A 15 -14.32 4.83 2.02
C ASP A 15 -13.15 5.71 2.44
N ARG A 16 -12.86 6.74 1.64
CA ARG A 16 -11.72 7.65 1.88
C ARG A 16 -12.10 8.90 2.65
N THR A 17 -13.39 9.17 2.83
CA THR A 17 -13.85 10.49 3.28
C THR A 17 -15.02 10.43 4.27
N ILE A 18 -15.62 9.27 4.51
CA ILE A 18 -16.81 9.14 5.37
C ILE A 18 -16.56 8.09 6.45
N ARG A 19 -16.89 8.45 7.70
CA ARG A 19 -16.94 7.47 8.80
C ARG A 19 -18.15 6.57 8.54
N PRO A 20 -17.98 5.23 8.51
CA PRO A 20 -19.12 4.33 8.35
C PRO A 20 -20.14 4.55 9.47
N GLY A 21 -21.43 4.33 9.16
CA GLY A 21 -22.49 4.38 10.18
C GLY A 21 -22.19 3.44 11.36
N ASP A 22 -22.71 3.76 12.54
CA ASP A 22 -22.30 3.11 13.80
C ASP A 22 -22.44 1.57 13.77
N GLU A 23 -23.47 1.04 13.09
CA GLU A 23 -23.65 -0.42 12.92
C GLU A 23 -22.47 -1.08 12.18
N LEU A 24 -21.99 -0.45 11.11
CA LEU A 24 -20.86 -0.96 10.33
C LEU A 24 -19.56 -0.80 11.12
N ASP A 25 -19.38 0.30 11.85
CA ASP A 25 -18.20 0.51 12.71
C ASP A 25 -18.13 -0.55 13.82
N GLU A 26 -19.25 -0.84 14.50
CA GLU A 26 -19.32 -1.93 15.49
C GLU A 26 -19.02 -3.30 14.88
N ARG A 27 -19.50 -3.55 13.65
CA ARG A 27 -19.21 -4.77 12.91
C ARG A 27 -17.72 -4.89 12.57
N ILE A 28 -17.09 -3.81 12.13
CA ILE A 28 -15.64 -3.74 11.86
C ILE A 28 -14.85 -4.06 13.12
N ARG A 29 -15.16 -3.40 14.25
CA ARG A 29 -14.46 -3.64 15.53
C ARG A 29 -14.60 -5.08 16.00
N ARG A 30 -15.79 -5.69 15.84
CA ARG A 30 -16.02 -7.10 16.15
C ARG A 30 -15.20 -8.04 15.26
N CYS A 31 -15.08 -7.75 13.97
CA CYS A 31 -14.21 -8.51 13.06
C CYS A 31 -12.74 -8.37 13.47
N ILE A 32 -12.27 -7.16 13.74
CA ILE A 32 -10.91 -6.92 14.25
C ILE A 32 -10.65 -7.72 15.53
N GLY A 33 -11.60 -7.73 16.48
CA GLY A 33 -11.50 -8.53 17.70
C GLY A 33 -11.28 -10.03 17.42
N LYS A 34 -12.02 -10.60 16.47
CA LYS A 34 -11.84 -12.01 16.05
C LYS A 34 -10.51 -12.24 15.34
N MET A 35 -10.06 -11.29 14.52
CA MET A 35 -8.75 -11.37 13.88
C MET A 35 -7.61 -11.38 14.89
N GLN A 36 -7.67 -10.51 15.90
CA GLN A 36 -6.64 -10.44 16.94
C GLN A 36 -6.51 -11.75 17.71
N GLN A 37 -7.62 -12.46 17.92
CA GLN A 37 -7.62 -13.80 18.54
C GLN A 37 -7.05 -14.89 17.61
N SER A 38 -7.14 -14.69 16.29
CA SER A 38 -6.70 -15.67 15.28
C SER A 38 -5.30 -15.37 14.72
N ALA A 39 -4.75 -14.19 14.98
CA ALA A 39 -3.45 -13.76 14.51
C ALA A 39 -2.34 -14.55 15.21
N ALA A 40 -1.34 -14.95 14.42
CA ALA A 40 -0.13 -15.60 14.90
C ALA A 40 1.08 -14.89 14.25
N PRO A 41 1.37 -13.65 14.69
CA PRO A 41 2.38 -12.82 14.05
C PRO A 41 3.77 -13.43 14.18
N ARG A 42 4.54 -13.39 13.09
CA ARG A 42 5.94 -13.82 13.03
C ARG A 42 6.70 -12.95 12.05
N SER A 43 7.95 -12.64 12.39
CA SER A 43 8.86 -11.89 11.54
C SER A 43 10.23 -12.58 11.48
N ILE A 44 10.99 -12.28 10.44
CA ILE A 44 12.40 -12.61 10.33
C ILE A 44 13.08 -11.50 9.54
N HIS A 45 14.30 -11.15 9.94
CA HIS A 45 15.11 -10.20 9.20
C HIS A 45 16.58 -10.61 9.22
N ARG A 46 17.33 -10.21 8.19
CA ARG A 46 18.79 -10.39 8.11
C ARG A 46 19.43 -9.20 7.44
N ARG A 47 20.59 -8.79 7.94
CA ARG A 47 21.41 -7.71 7.36
C ARG A 47 22.41 -8.27 6.36
N PHE A 48 22.58 -7.55 5.26
CA PHE A 48 23.56 -7.85 4.23
C PHE A 48 24.28 -6.56 3.81
N PRO A 49 25.58 -6.63 3.46
CA PRO A 49 26.22 -5.55 2.74
C PRO A 49 25.50 -5.28 1.43
N VAL A 50 25.32 -4.01 1.06
CA VAL A 50 24.74 -3.62 -0.23
C VAL A 50 25.73 -2.74 -0.99
N ARG A 51 25.77 -2.93 -2.32
CA ARG A 51 26.45 -2.02 -3.24
C ARG A 51 25.50 -1.64 -4.35
N THR A 52 25.59 -0.40 -4.80
CA THR A 52 24.79 0.08 -5.93
C THR A 52 25.69 0.60 -7.04
N LYS A 53 25.27 0.41 -8.29
CA LYS A 53 25.96 0.92 -9.47
C LYS A 53 24.94 1.57 -10.40
N SER A 54 25.18 2.85 -10.67
CA SER A 54 24.34 3.64 -11.56
C SER A 54 24.17 2.97 -12.94
N PRO A 55 22.99 3.06 -13.57
CA PRO A 55 21.79 3.76 -13.08
C PRO A 55 20.77 2.87 -12.33
N ASP A 56 20.97 1.56 -12.32
CA ASP A 56 19.89 0.60 -12.01
C ASP A 56 20.37 -0.72 -11.39
N LEU A 57 21.64 -0.86 -11.00
CA LEU A 57 22.17 -2.12 -10.46
C LEU A 57 22.33 -2.05 -8.94
N VAL A 58 21.88 -3.12 -8.28
CA VAL A 58 22.00 -3.34 -6.84
C VAL A 58 22.56 -4.73 -6.60
N PHE A 59 23.56 -4.83 -5.71
CA PHE A 59 24.24 -6.07 -5.35
C PHE A 59 24.03 -6.35 -3.86
N ILE A 60 23.44 -7.51 -3.53
CA ILE A 60 23.12 -7.93 -2.16
C ILE A 60 23.41 -9.44 -2.07
N ALA A 61 24.25 -9.86 -1.13
CA ALA A 61 24.70 -11.26 -1.05
C ALA A 61 25.21 -11.78 -2.42
N ASP A 62 24.60 -12.83 -2.96
CA ASP A 62 24.87 -13.42 -4.27
C ASP A 62 23.98 -12.86 -5.40
N LEU A 63 23.12 -11.88 -5.09
CA LEU A 63 22.16 -11.31 -6.01
C LEU A 63 22.75 -10.14 -6.81
N THR A 64 22.42 -10.10 -8.10
CA THR A 64 22.54 -8.90 -8.94
C THR A 64 21.15 -8.52 -9.41
N ILE A 65 20.63 -7.41 -8.88
CA ILE A 65 19.27 -6.95 -9.12
C ILE A 65 19.33 -5.73 -10.03
N ARG A 66 18.54 -5.75 -11.10
CA ARG A 66 18.34 -4.62 -11.99
C ARG A 66 17.00 -3.95 -11.68
N SER A 67 17.02 -2.77 -11.08
CA SER A 67 15.85 -1.93 -10.80
C SER A 67 16.32 -0.50 -10.52
N LYS A 68 15.76 0.47 -11.25
CA LYS A 68 16.00 1.90 -11.04
C LYS A 68 15.42 2.36 -9.71
N ASN A 69 14.25 1.84 -9.32
CA ASN A 69 13.58 2.26 -8.10
C ASN A 69 14.29 1.70 -6.86
N LEU A 70 14.69 0.43 -6.87
CA LEU A 70 15.51 -0.15 -5.80
C LEU A 70 16.89 0.53 -5.72
N TYR A 71 17.51 0.83 -6.86
CA TYR A 71 18.75 1.61 -6.89
C TYR A 71 18.57 2.97 -6.20
N LYS A 72 17.52 3.72 -6.54
CA LYS A 72 17.21 5.02 -5.90
C LYS A 72 17.01 4.87 -4.40
N ASN A 73 16.21 3.89 -3.96
CA ASN A 73 15.95 3.63 -2.54
C ASN A 73 17.24 3.30 -1.76
N LEU A 74 18.13 2.46 -2.32
CA LEU A 74 19.32 1.96 -1.65
C LEU A 74 20.60 2.76 -1.93
N LYS A 75 20.53 3.83 -2.74
CA LYS A 75 21.71 4.64 -3.09
C LYS A 75 22.33 5.29 -1.84
N GLY A 76 23.56 4.89 -1.54
CA GLY A 76 24.31 5.37 -0.38
C GLY A 76 23.94 4.70 0.94
N CYS A 77 23.31 3.53 0.87
CA CYS A 77 23.27 2.61 2.00
C CYS A 77 24.52 1.71 1.95
N ASP A 78 25.08 1.39 3.11
CA ASP A 78 26.20 0.42 3.23
C ASP A 78 25.67 -1.00 3.46
N GLU A 79 24.51 -1.09 4.10
CA GLU A 79 23.82 -2.34 4.39
C GLU A 79 22.35 -2.24 4.00
N VAL A 80 21.74 -3.40 3.84
CA VAL A 80 20.31 -3.57 3.64
C VAL A 80 19.81 -4.69 4.54
N ILE A 81 18.65 -4.48 5.14
CA ILE A 81 17.89 -5.53 5.81
C ILE A 81 16.93 -6.13 4.79
N LEU A 82 16.99 -7.46 4.64
CA LEU A 82 15.88 -8.22 4.08
C LEU A 82 14.96 -8.57 5.24
N PHE A 83 13.68 -8.23 5.11
CA PHE A 83 12.64 -8.41 6.11
C PHE A 83 11.51 -9.25 5.53
N ALA A 84 10.94 -10.13 6.36
CA ALA A 84 9.70 -10.84 6.08
C ALA A 84 8.83 -10.91 7.34
N ALA A 85 7.52 -10.72 7.19
CA ALA A 85 6.56 -10.81 8.28
C ALA A 85 5.21 -11.36 7.81
N THR A 86 4.48 -11.98 8.73
CA THR A 86 3.11 -12.45 8.52
C THR A 86 2.29 -12.28 9.79
N VAL A 87 0.97 -12.11 9.64
CA VAL A 87 0.01 -12.18 10.78
C VAL A 87 -0.62 -13.56 10.93
N GLY A 88 -0.18 -14.54 10.11
CA GLY A 88 -0.51 -15.95 10.26
C GLY A 88 -1.74 -16.42 9.48
N VAL A 89 -1.79 -17.73 9.21
CA VAL A 89 -2.83 -18.40 8.40
C VAL A 89 -4.23 -18.35 9.03
N GLY A 90 -4.34 -18.00 10.31
CA GLY A 90 -5.63 -17.83 10.99
C GLY A 90 -6.49 -16.76 10.31
N ILE A 91 -5.87 -15.71 9.78
CA ILE A 91 -6.57 -14.63 9.08
C ILE A 91 -7.15 -15.13 7.75
N ASP A 92 -6.39 -15.91 6.98
CA ASP A 92 -6.86 -16.54 5.73
C ASP A 92 -8.09 -17.44 5.98
N ARG A 93 -8.05 -18.22 7.07
CA ARG A 93 -9.16 -19.10 7.47
C ARG A 93 -10.43 -18.31 7.83
N LEU A 94 -10.28 -17.18 8.53
CA LEU A 94 -11.40 -16.29 8.84
C LEU A 94 -12.05 -15.73 7.57
N ILE A 95 -11.23 -15.18 6.67
CA ILE A 95 -11.67 -14.66 5.37
C ILE A 95 -12.45 -15.75 4.62
N ARG A 96 -11.83 -16.93 4.44
CA ARG A 96 -12.40 -18.01 3.65
C ARG A 96 -13.72 -18.53 4.21
N ARG A 97 -13.84 -18.63 5.54
CA ARG A 97 -15.09 -19.00 6.19
C ARG A 97 -16.17 -17.93 5.98
N SER A 98 -15.79 -16.66 6.05
CA SER A 98 -16.72 -15.55 5.88
C SER A 98 -17.20 -15.37 4.46
N GLU A 99 -16.44 -15.75 3.44
CA GLU A 99 -16.92 -15.73 2.05
C GLU A 99 -18.21 -16.51 1.86
N VAL A 100 -18.44 -17.56 2.66
CA VAL A 100 -19.66 -18.38 2.63
C VAL A 100 -20.75 -17.81 3.54
N THR A 101 -20.40 -17.28 4.72
CA THR A 101 -21.41 -16.86 5.72
C THR A 101 -21.83 -15.40 5.59
N SER A 102 -20.96 -14.55 5.09
CA SER A 102 -21.13 -13.09 5.03
C SER A 102 -20.03 -12.44 4.19
N ILE A 103 -20.39 -12.06 2.97
CA ILE A 103 -19.47 -11.38 2.03
C ILE A 103 -18.95 -10.07 2.62
N LEU A 104 -19.78 -9.32 3.36
CA LEU A 104 -19.35 -8.09 4.02
C LEU A 104 -18.28 -8.35 5.10
N ASP A 105 -18.43 -9.40 5.92
CA ASP A 105 -17.39 -9.73 6.90
C ASP A 105 -16.10 -10.18 6.22
N ALA A 106 -16.19 -10.93 5.11
CA ALA A 106 -15.02 -11.31 4.33
C ALA A 106 -14.26 -10.07 3.81
N ALA A 107 -14.99 -9.07 3.28
CA ALA A 107 -14.41 -7.80 2.85
C ALA A 107 -13.77 -7.04 4.02
N ILE A 108 -14.44 -6.98 5.18
CA ILE A 108 -13.88 -6.38 6.40
C ILE A 108 -12.60 -7.10 6.84
N TYR A 109 -12.59 -8.44 6.86
CA TYR A 109 -11.38 -9.20 7.22
C TYR A 109 -10.24 -9.00 6.22
N GLN A 110 -10.55 -8.85 4.93
CA GLN A 110 -9.54 -8.56 3.91
C GLN A 110 -8.89 -7.19 4.15
N ALA A 111 -9.70 -6.16 4.37
CA ALA A 111 -9.27 -4.79 4.65
C ALA A 111 -8.52 -4.68 5.98
N ALA A 112 -9.11 -5.19 7.06
CA ALA A 112 -8.47 -5.21 8.38
C ALA A 112 -7.21 -6.08 8.39
N GLY A 113 -7.17 -7.16 7.61
CA GLY A 113 -5.97 -7.99 7.44
C GLY A 113 -4.83 -7.26 6.75
N ALA A 114 -5.13 -6.43 5.75
CA ALA A 114 -4.14 -5.58 5.10
C ALA A 114 -3.58 -4.52 6.08
N ALA A 115 -4.46 -3.83 6.82
CA ALA A 115 -4.02 -2.87 7.83
C ALA A 115 -3.24 -3.53 8.98
N MET A 116 -3.62 -4.74 9.39
CA MET A 116 -2.96 -5.46 10.48
C MET A 116 -1.53 -5.88 10.13
N ILE A 117 -1.28 -6.40 8.92
CA ILE A 117 0.08 -6.79 8.53
C ILE A 117 0.99 -5.57 8.39
N GLU A 118 0.48 -4.44 7.89
CA GLU A 118 1.25 -3.19 7.82
C GLU A 118 1.60 -2.67 9.21
N ALA A 119 0.62 -2.60 10.12
CA ALA A 119 0.86 -2.17 11.49
C ALA A 119 1.88 -3.06 12.22
N TYR A 120 1.80 -4.38 12.00
CA TYR A 120 2.77 -5.31 12.57
C TYR A 120 4.17 -5.08 12.00
N ALA A 121 4.30 -4.93 10.68
CA ALA A 121 5.59 -4.68 10.05
C ALA A 121 6.19 -3.33 10.47
N ASP A 122 5.38 -2.28 10.60
CA ASP A 122 5.84 -0.97 11.08
C ASP A 122 6.32 -1.00 12.52
N ALA A 123 5.67 -1.78 13.39
CA ALA A 123 6.13 -1.98 14.76
C ALA A 123 7.49 -2.67 14.79
N GLU A 124 7.65 -3.77 14.05
CA GLU A 124 8.93 -4.51 13.98
C GLU A 124 10.06 -3.66 13.41
N VAL A 125 9.79 -2.86 12.37
CA VAL A 125 10.81 -1.97 11.79
C VAL A 125 11.15 -0.81 12.73
N ARG A 126 10.19 -0.32 13.52
CA ARG A 126 10.44 0.72 14.52
C ARG A 126 11.36 0.21 15.63
N ASP A 127 11.11 -0.98 16.15
CA ASP A 127 11.97 -1.59 17.17
C ASP A 127 13.41 -1.77 16.63
N LEU A 128 13.55 -2.21 15.37
CA LEU A 128 14.84 -2.30 14.70
C LEU A 128 15.51 -0.93 14.49
N ALA A 129 14.72 0.11 14.21
CA ALA A 129 15.24 1.46 14.01
C ALA A 129 15.77 2.05 15.32
N ASP A 130 15.08 1.83 16.43
CA ASP A 130 15.50 2.27 17.77
C ASP A 130 16.84 1.62 18.19
N GLU A 131 17.05 0.35 17.83
CA GLU A 131 18.34 -0.33 18.01
C GLU A 131 19.41 0.22 17.08
N ALA A 132 19.08 0.39 15.80
CA ALA A 132 20.01 0.88 14.78
C ALA A 132 20.50 2.31 15.08
N GLN A 133 19.63 3.17 15.63
CA GLN A 133 19.97 4.54 15.98
C GLN A 133 21.08 4.61 17.04
N LYS A 134 21.10 3.67 18.00
CA LYS A 134 22.17 3.55 19.01
C LYS A 134 23.53 3.24 18.38
N THR A 135 23.52 2.60 17.20
CA THR A 135 24.72 2.29 16.41
C THR A 135 24.99 3.30 15.29
N GLY A 136 24.23 4.39 15.24
CA GLY A 136 24.43 5.47 14.27
C GLY A 136 23.87 5.20 12.88
N TYR A 137 22.84 4.35 12.77
CA TYR A 137 22.14 4.08 11.50
C TYR A 137 20.72 4.64 11.50
N THR A 138 20.23 4.96 10.31
CA THR A 138 18.83 5.27 10.01
C THR A 138 18.35 4.40 8.84
N PHE A 139 17.04 4.16 8.77
CA PHE A 139 16.46 3.29 7.75
C PHE A 139 15.78 4.06 6.62
N ARG A 140 15.85 3.49 5.42
CA ARG A 140 15.02 3.86 4.28
C ARG A 140 13.65 3.19 4.39
N PRO A 141 12.60 3.76 3.76
CA PRO A 141 11.30 3.10 3.69
C PRO A 141 11.40 1.70 3.06
N ARG A 142 10.52 0.78 3.52
CA ARG A 142 10.38 -0.58 3.00
C ARG A 142 10.12 -0.55 1.48
N TYR A 143 10.84 -1.38 0.73
CA TYR A 143 10.61 -1.55 -0.72
C TYR A 143 10.57 -3.03 -1.09
N SER A 144 9.47 -3.46 -1.69
CA SER A 144 9.09 -4.88 -1.74
C SER A 144 9.05 -5.44 -3.16
N PRO A 145 9.43 -6.71 -3.39
CA PRO A 145 9.25 -7.35 -4.69
C PRO A 145 7.81 -7.27 -5.21
N GLY A 146 7.64 -6.95 -6.49
CA GLY A 146 6.33 -6.75 -7.13
C GLY A 146 5.86 -5.29 -7.20
N TYR A 147 6.58 -4.36 -6.57
CA TYR A 147 6.32 -2.92 -6.70
C TYR A 147 7.20 -2.26 -7.77
N GLY A 148 6.65 -1.30 -8.50
CA GLY A 148 7.39 -0.53 -9.51
C GLY A 148 8.06 -1.42 -10.56
N ASP A 149 9.38 -1.27 -10.74
CA ASP A 149 10.18 -2.07 -11.67
C ASP A 149 10.87 -3.28 -11.01
N LEU A 150 10.56 -3.59 -9.74
CA LEU A 150 11.17 -4.67 -9.00
C LEU A 150 10.43 -6.00 -9.22
N PRO A 151 11.07 -7.04 -9.78
CA PRO A 151 10.35 -8.24 -10.20
C PRO A 151 9.90 -9.08 -9.00
N LEU A 152 8.67 -9.59 -9.07
CA LEU A 152 8.10 -10.51 -8.07
C LEU A 152 8.94 -11.80 -7.90
N SER A 153 9.71 -12.19 -8.93
CA SER A 153 10.62 -13.35 -8.87
C SER A 153 11.61 -13.32 -7.72
N LEU A 154 11.97 -12.13 -7.21
CA LEU A 154 12.84 -11.98 -6.05
C LEU A 154 12.25 -12.56 -4.77
N GLN A 155 10.95 -12.86 -4.72
CA GLN A 155 10.38 -13.59 -3.58
C GLN A 155 11.09 -14.93 -3.33
N ARG A 156 11.55 -15.61 -4.39
CA ARG A 156 12.35 -16.85 -4.24
C ARG A 156 13.66 -16.60 -3.51
N ASP A 157 14.31 -15.47 -3.80
CA ASP A 157 15.54 -15.07 -3.13
C ASP A 157 15.30 -14.68 -1.68
N PHE A 158 14.20 -13.99 -1.37
CA PHE A 158 13.78 -13.76 0.03
C PHE A 158 13.56 -15.07 0.77
N SER A 159 12.82 -16.02 0.16
CA SER A 159 12.54 -17.33 0.75
C SER A 159 13.83 -18.07 1.11
N ARG A 160 14.79 -18.09 0.19
CA ARG A 160 16.11 -18.72 0.37
C ARG A 160 16.99 -17.99 1.39
N LEU A 161 17.16 -16.67 1.24
CA LEU A 161 18.10 -15.89 2.05
C LEU A 161 17.63 -15.71 3.49
N LEU A 162 16.31 -15.69 3.74
CA LEU A 162 15.74 -15.58 5.08
C LEU A 162 15.35 -16.94 5.68
N ASP A 163 15.27 -18.00 4.86
CA ASP A 163 14.75 -19.32 5.28
C ASP A 163 13.32 -19.15 5.85
N MET A 164 12.46 -18.48 5.07
CA MET A 164 11.17 -17.94 5.52
C MET A 164 10.22 -19.01 6.06
N GLU A 165 10.15 -20.18 5.42
CA GLU A 165 9.27 -21.26 5.85
C GLU A 165 9.63 -21.73 7.26
N LYS A 166 10.92 -21.87 7.55
CA LYS A 166 11.42 -22.30 8.86
C LYS A 166 11.18 -21.25 9.95
N TRP A 167 11.49 -19.98 9.66
CA TRP A 167 11.54 -18.95 10.71
C TRP A 167 10.23 -18.22 10.94
N CYS A 168 9.49 -17.90 9.87
CA CYS A 168 8.23 -17.17 9.98
C CYS A 168 7.03 -17.95 9.42
N GLY A 169 7.23 -19.14 8.84
CA GLY A 169 6.15 -19.97 8.32
C GLY A 169 5.58 -19.48 6.98
N ILE A 170 6.29 -18.58 6.29
CA ILE A 170 5.88 -18.06 4.98
C ILE A 170 6.41 -18.98 3.88
N THR A 171 5.52 -19.47 3.03
CA THR A 171 5.83 -20.24 1.83
C THR A 171 5.37 -19.49 0.58
N LEU A 172 5.81 -19.94 -0.60
CA LEU A 172 5.42 -19.36 -1.88
C LEU A 172 4.59 -20.36 -2.68
N THR A 173 3.54 -19.87 -3.34
CA THR A 173 2.85 -20.62 -4.39
C THR A 173 3.73 -20.72 -5.64
N ASP A 174 3.32 -21.54 -6.61
CA ASP A 174 3.96 -21.61 -7.93
C ASP A 174 3.98 -20.26 -8.66
N THR A 175 2.99 -19.41 -8.36
CA THR A 175 2.85 -18.03 -8.85
C THR A 175 3.55 -16.99 -7.99
N LEU A 176 4.35 -17.40 -7.00
CA LEU A 176 5.12 -16.54 -6.09
C LEU A 176 4.32 -15.70 -5.11
N LEU A 177 3.04 -16.01 -4.91
CA LEU A 177 2.25 -15.41 -3.86
C LEU A 177 2.61 -16.04 -2.52
N MET A 178 2.58 -15.23 -1.46
CA MET A 178 2.90 -15.70 -0.12
C MET A 178 1.71 -16.42 0.50
N VAL A 179 2.00 -17.49 1.25
CA VAL A 179 1.07 -18.17 2.14
C VAL A 179 1.70 -18.22 3.52
N PRO A 180 1.13 -17.58 4.56
CA PRO A 180 -0.18 -16.88 4.63
C PRO A 180 -0.32 -15.65 3.71
N SER A 181 -1.53 -15.25 3.32
CA SER A 181 -1.73 -14.16 2.34
C SER A 181 -1.45 -12.77 2.91
N LYS A 182 -1.66 -12.57 4.22
CA LYS A 182 -1.34 -11.33 4.91
C LYS A 182 0.10 -11.38 5.41
N SER A 183 1.00 -11.25 4.45
CA SER A 183 2.45 -11.29 4.64
C SER A 183 3.12 -10.19 3.84
N ILE A 184 4.29 -9.74 4.30
CA ILE A 184 5.12 -8.72 3.67
C ILE A 184 6.54 -9.23 3.58
N THR A 185 7.21 -8.95 2.46
CA THR A 185 8.66 -9.00 2.33
C THR A 185 9.16 -7.63 1.90
N ALA A 186 10.32 -7.18 2.37
CA ALA A 186 10.85 -5.87 2.01
C ALA A 186 12.38 -5.79 2.12
N PHE A 187 12.97 -4.99 1.24
CA PHE A 187 14.29 -4.40 1.44
C PHE A 187 14.15 -3.14 2.31
N ILE A 188 15.07 -2.96 3.25
CA ILE A 188 15.14 -1.77 4.11
C ILE A 188 16.61 -1.31 4.12
N GLY A 189 16.91 -0.22 3.43
CA GLY A 189 18.28 0.31 3.37
C GLY A 189 18.74 0.89 4.70
N CYS A 190 19.97 0.62 5.11
CA CYS A 190 20.60 1.18 6.29
C CYS A 190 21.61 2.25 5.89
N VAL A 191 21.38 3.49 6.31
CA VAL A 191 22.25 4.64 6.05
C VAL A 191 22.96 5.03 7.33
N LYS A 192 24.27 5.24 7.27
CA LYS A 192 25.04 5.71 8.41
C LYS A 192 24.84 7.22 8.62
N ASN A 193 24.60 7.64 9.85
CA ASN A 193 24.26 9.03 10.18
C ASN A 193 25.37 10.04 9.87
N SER A 194 26.65 9.61 9.86
CA SER A 194 27.77 10.44 9.40
C SER A 194 27.60 10.92 7.95
N ASP A 195 26.94 10.12 7.12
CA ASP A 195 26.78 10.38 5.69
C ASP A 195 25.58 11.27 5.39
N ARG A 196 24.65 11.42 6.36
CA ARG A 196 23.58 12.44 6.31
C ARG A 196 24.13 13.84 6.55
N ILE A 197 24.98 14.03 7.57
CA ILE A 197 25.59 15.33 7.88
C ILE A 197 26.36 15.87 6.66
N ASN A 198 27.10 15.00 5.97
CA ASN A 198 27.86 15.39 4.77
C ASN A 198 26.96 15.76 3.56
N ARG A 199 25.73 15.23 3.49
CA ARG A 199 24.79 15.53 2.39
C ARG A 199 23.98 16.80 2.63
N GLU A 200 23.62 17.09 3.88
CA GLU A 200 22.88 18.31 4.24
C GLU A 200 23.79 19.54 4.32
N THR A 201 25.08 19.37 4.64
CA THR A 201 26.02 20.50 4.76
C THR A 201 26.73 20.88 3.46
N GLY A 202 26.65 20.08 2.39
CA GLY A 202 27.31 20.39 1.12
C GLY A 202 28.82 20.62 1.22
N VAL A 203 29.46 20.18 2.30
CA VAL A 203 30.91 20.36 2.49
C VAL A 203 31.61 19.14 1.92
N SER A 204 32.24 19.33 0.77
CA SER A 204 33.30 18.43 0.29
C SER A 204 34.54 18.64 1.17
N GLY A 205 34.56 17.98 2.34
CA GLY A 205 35.59 18.14 3.34
C GLY A 205 36.79 17.22 3.11
N GLY A 206 37.85 17.77 2.51
CA GLY A 206 39.20 17.25 2.67
C GLY A 206 39.62 17.23 4.15
N ILE A 207 40.56 16.32 4.44
CA ILE A 207 41.10 16.02 5.77
C ILE A 207 41.63 17.30 6.45
N VAL A 208 41.12 17.62 7.65
CA VAL A 208 41.89 18.40 8.63
C VAL A 208 41.65 17.87 10.04
N SER A 209 42.76 17.59 10.72
CA SER A 209 42.89 17.16 12.10
C SER A 209 42.41 18.24 13.09
N GLY A 210 41.68 17.82 14.13
CA GLY A 210 41.81 18.43 15.46
C GLY A 210 40.55 19.03 16.09
N THR A 211 40.27 18.53 17.30
CA THR A 211 39.47 19.11 18.40
C THR A 211 37.95 19.04 18.29
N ALA A 212 37.36 18.16 19.11
CA ALA A 212 35.92 18.01 19.29
C ALA A 212 35.34 19.17 20.09
N VAL A 213 34.32 19.82 19.52
CA VAL A 213 33.37 20.65 20.25
C VAL A 213 32.01 19.96 20.13
N TYR A 214 31.48 19.49 21.25
CA TYR A 214 30.13 18.92 21.31
C TYR A 214 29.13 20.06 21.39
N GLU A 215 28.32 20.24 20.36
CA GLU A 215 27.13 21.08 20.42
C GLU A 215 25.89 20.21 20.22
N THR A 216 25.07 20.15 21.26
CA THR A 216 23.80 19.41 21.29
C THR A 216 22.79 20.16 20.44
N VAL A 217 22.37 19.57 19.31
CA VAL A 217 21.25 20.09 18.53
C VAL A 217 20.05 19.15 18.63
N VAL A 218 18.96 19.75 19.08
CA VAL A 218 17.65 19.16 19.35
C VAL A 218 16.99 18.63 18.06
N SER A 219 16.29 17.53 18.24
CA SER A 219 15.42 16.81 17.30
C SER A 219 14.59 17.68 16.35
N GLY A 220 14.70 17.40 15.06
CA GLY A 220 13.72 17.78 14.04
C GLY A 220 13.47 16.59 13.12
N THR A 221 12.21 16.13 13.06
CA THR A 221 11.73 15.19 12.04
C THR A 221 11.74 15.89 10.68
N GLY A 222 12.88 15.87 10.01
CA GLY A 222 13.04 16.41 8.66
C GLY A 222 12.95 15.29 7.63
N SER A 223 11.81 15.15 6.98
CA SER A 223 11.69 14.47 5.68
C SER A 223 12.42 15.31 4.62
N ASN A 224 13.34 14.71 3.87
CA ASN A 224 14.02 15.40 2.77
C ASN A 224 13.00 15.68 1.63
N PRO A 225 13.13 16.78 0.89
CA PRO A 225 12.27 17.06 -0.27
C PRO A 225 12.38 15.98 -1.37
N ASP A 226 13.51 15.26 -1.44
CA ASP A 226 13.72 14.11 -2.35
C ASP A 226 12.91 12.86 -1.90
N ASP A 227 12.56 12.75 -0.62
CA ASP A 227 11.71 11.66 -0.09
C ASP A 227 10.21 11.91 -0.42
N SER A 228 9.80 13.15 -0.72
CA SER A 228 8.41 13.51 -1.08
C SER A 228 7.99 13.01 -2.45
N GLU A 229 8.89 13.08 -3.44
CA GLU A 229 8.65 12.54 -4.78
C GLU A 229 8.67 11.00 -4.75
N TYR A 230 9.55 10.43 -3.92
CA TYR A 230 9.66 8.99 -3.68
C TYR A 230 8.44 8.38 -2.98
N LEU A 231 7.86 9.07 -1.98
CA LEU A 231 6.63 8.62 -1.33
C LEU A 231 5.45 8.60 -2.29
N ALA A 232 5.36 9.51 -3.26
CA ALA A 232 4.28 9.53 -4.26
C ALA A 232 4.27 8.30 -5.19
N ASP A 233 5.41 7.62 -5.35
CA ASP A 233 5.55 6.38 -6.13
C ASP A 233 5.37 5.09 -5.30
N ILE A 234 5.51 5.16 -3.97
CA ILE A 234 5.26 4.05 -3.01
C ILE A 234 3.81 4.04 -2.54
N VAL A 235 3.21 5.22 -2.55
CA VAL A 235 1.78 5.42 -2.45
C VAL A 235 1.09 4.42 -3.39
N ASN A 236 0.25 3.58 -2.79
CA ASN A 236 -0.60 2.61 -3.45
C ASN A 236 -1.14 3.24 -4.76
N PRO A 237 -1.07 2.59 -5.94
CA PRO A 237 -1.54 3.17 -7.21
C PRO A 237 -2.96 3.74 -7.19
N LEU A 238 -3.73 3.39 -6.16
CA LEU A 238 -5.02 3.95 -5.82
C LEU A 238 -5.00 5.40 -5.30
N GLU A 239 -3.89 6.00 -4.86
CA GLU A 239 -3.85 7.37 -4.33
C GLU A 239 -3.39 8.44 -5.35
N LEU A 240 -3.15 8.05 -6.61
CA LEU A 240 -2.73 8.97 -7.68
C LEU A 240 -3.87 9.77 -8.34
N GLU A 241 -5.14 9.50 -8.02
CA GLU A 241 -6.27 10.28 -8.57
C GLU A 241 -7.15 10.90 -7.49
N THR A 242 -6.67 11.98 -6.87
CA THR A 242 -7.55 13.06 -6.37
C THR A 242 -6.83 14.41 -6.42
N SER A 243 -6.65 14.96 -7.62
CA SER A 243 -6.61 16.42 -7.78
C SER A 243 -7.93 16.85 -8.42
N CYS A 244 -8.98 16.90 -7.59
CA CYS A 244 -10.22 17.55 -7.99
C CYS A 244 -9.93 19.05 -7.97
N LYS A 245 -9.63 19.63 -9.15
CA LYS A 245 -9.51 21.07 -9.32
C LYS A 245 -10.81 21.71 -8.81
N LYS A 246 -10.70 22.57 -7.80
CA LYS A 246 -11.79 23.46 -7.39
C LYS A 246 -12.21 24.30 -8.61
N PRO A 247 -13.50 24.39 -8.96
CA PRO A 247 -13.94 25.40 -9.90
C PRO A 247 -13.72 26.78 -9.27
N GLU A 248 -13.09 27.69 -10.01
CA GLU A 248 -12.96 29.10 -9.64
C GLU A 248 -14.34 29.77 -9.60
N PRO A 249 -14.56 30.76 -8.70
CA PRO A 249 -15.83 31.46 -8.62
C PRO A 249 -15.95 32.46 -9.76
N ASP A 250 -16.84 32.19 -10.71
CA ASP A 250 -17.16 33.12 -11.79
C ASP A 250 -17.91 34.35 -11.24
N SER A 251 -17.43 35.51 -11.65
CA SER A 251 -17.89 36.84 -11.28
C SER A 251 -19.30 37.15 -11.79
N HIS A 252 -20.05 37.87 -10.96
CA HIS A 252 -21.26 38.64 -11.24
C HIS A 252 -21.68 38.80 -12.71
N GLN A 253 -22.90 38.38 -13.04
CA GLN A 253 -23.81 39.20 -13.84
C GLN A 253 -25.26 38.95 -13.41
N SER A 254 -25.91 40.05 -13.01
CA SER A 254 -27.30 40.16 -12.59
C SER A 254 -28.27 39.68 -13.66
N PHE A 255 -29.41 39.09 -13.30
CA PHE A 255 -30.71 39.50 -13.84
C PHE A 255 -31.86 39.06 -12.90
N ARG A 256 -32.89 39.91 -12.88
CA ARG A 256 -33.97 40.07 -11.90
C ARG A 256 -34.97 38.92 -11.82
N SER A 257 -35.54 38.74 -10.62
CA SER A 257 -36.82 38.05 -10.37
C SER A 257 -38.01 38.79 -11.03
N PRO A 258 -39.12 38.07 -11.29
CA PRO A 258 -40.34 38.27 -10.50
C PRO A 258 -41.00 36.93 -10.11
N ASP A 259 -41.34 36.72 -8.84
CA ASP A 259 -42.64 36.93 -8.18
C ASP A 259 -43.79 35.96 -8.60
N ARG A 260 -44.14 35.11 -7.62
CA ARG A 260 -45.47 34.79 -7.06
C ARG A 260 -46.58 34.06 -7.85
N ASP A 261 -47.13 33.09 -7.11
CA ASP A 261 -48.54 32.67 -6.97
C ASP A 261 -49.07 31.38 -7.66
N ALA A 262 -49.76 30.60 -6.79
CA ALA A 262 -50.98 29.79 -6.99
C ALA A 262 -50.94 28.34 -7.51
N GLU A 263 -51.34 27.44 -6.60
CA GLU A 263 -52.41 26.40 -6.66
C GLU A 263 -52.53 25.38 -7.82
N GLN A 264 -52.80 24.12 -7.43
CA GLN A 264 -53.16 22.93 -8.26
C GLN A 264 -54.61 23.02 -8.81
N PRO A 265 -55.26 21.98 -9.43
CA PRO A 265 -54.86 20.64 -9.96
C PRO A 265 -55.50 20.31 -11.35
N GLU A 266 -55.53 19.01 -11.73
CA GLU A 266 -56.28 18.31 -12.82
C GLU A 266 -55.55 18.20 -14.19
N GLN A 267 -55.74 17.21 -15.08
CA GLN A 267 -56.24 15.83 -15.15
C GLN A 267 -55.88 15.37 -16.60
N THR A 268 -55.85 14.05 -16.88
CA THR A 268 -55.87 13.40 -18.23
C THR A 268 -54.60 13.58 -19.09
N SER A 269 -54.16 12.70 -19.99
CA SER A 269 -54.50 11.36 -20.49
C SER A 269 -53.37 10.93 -21.43
N ASP A 270 -53.11 9.62 -21.50
CA ASP A 270 -52.64 8.83 -22.66
C ASP A 270 -51.36 9.18 -23.49
N MET A 271 -50.83 8.08 -24.04
CA MET A 271 -49.95 7.94 -25.22
C MET A 271 -48.42 7.96 -25.04
N THR A 272 -47.88 6.73 -25.06
CA THR A 272 -46.81 6.22 -25.95
C THR A 272 -45.60 7.11 -26.28
N GLY A 273 -44.40 6.63 -25.94
CA GLY A 273 -43.15 7.18 -26.45
C GLY A 273 -41.94 6.30 -26.14
N ILE A 274 -41.53 5.49 -27.12
CA ILE A 274 -40.18 4.90 -27.20
C ILE A 274 -39.21 6.00 -27.67
N PRO A 275 -37.99 6.08 -27.12
CA PRO A 275 -36.81 6.38 -27.92
C PRO A 275 -35.72 5.32 -27.68
N SER A 276 -35.45 4.45 -28.66
CA SER A 276 -34.46 4.60 -29.74
C SER A 276 -33.03 4.32 -29.29
N GLU A 277 -32.55 3.12 -29.63
CA GLU A 277 -31.14 2.74 -29.68
C GLU A 277 -30.40 3.64 -30.69
N SER A 278 -29.26 4.18 -30.28
CA SER A 278 -28.17 4.51 -31.20
C SER A 278 -26.85 4.02 -30.62
N ASP A 279 -26.24 3.14 -31.41
CA ASP A 279 -25.01 2.41 -31.19
C ASP A 279 -23.78 3.30 -30.95
N SER A 280 -22.85 2.78 -30.15
CA SER A 280 -21.49 2.50 -30.64
C SER A 280 -20.69 1.70 -29.59
N CYS A 281 -20.87 0.38 -29.57
CA CYS A 281 -19.88 -0.54 -29.03
C CYS A 281 -19.32 -1.39 -30.17
N LEU A 282 -18.38 -0.83 -30.91
CA LEU A 282 -17.59 -1.51 -31.93
C LEU A 282 -16.12 -1.32 -31.56
N THR A 283 -15.57 -2.31 -30.83
CA THR A 283 -14.19 -2.85 -30.90
C THR A 283 -13.80 -3.48 -29.54
N CYS A 284 -14.23 -4.72 -29.30
CA CYS A 284 -13.57 -5.57 -28.31
C CYS A 284 -13.47 -7.00 -28.87
N SER A 285 -12.53 -7.18 -29.79
CA SER A 285 -12.09 -8.49 -30.22
C SER A 285 -10.98 -8.98 -29.28
N HIS A 286 -11.29 -10.06 -28.52
CA HIS A 286 -10.43 -10.89 -27.66
C HIS A 286 -10.59 -10.75 -26.14
N ALA A 287 -11.80 -11.01 -25.62
CA ALA A 287 -11.99 -11.50 -24.26
C ALA A 287 -13.06 -12.63 -24.24
N PRO A 288 -12.74 -13.84 -23.76
CA PRO A 288 -13.66 -14.99 -23.81
C PRO A 288 -14.82 -14.98 -22.80
N ASP A 289 -14.92 -14.01 -21.87
CA ASP A 289 -15.91 -14.01 -20.78
C ASP A 289 -16.75 -12.72 -20.70
N CYS A 290 -17.53 -12.41 -21.74
CA CYS A 290 -18.53 -11.34 -21.69
C CYS A 290 -19.88 -11.86 -21.16
N LEU A 291 -20.30 -11.35 -20.00
CA LEU A 291 -21.49 -11.76 -19.23
C LEU A 291 -22.85 -11.39 -19.86
N TYR A 292 -22.87 -10.85 -21.09
CA TYR A 292 -24.10 -10.43 -21.80
C TYR A 292 -24.49 -11.33 -22.99
N ARG A 293 -24.00 -12.57 -23.05
CA ARG A 293 -24.41 -13.51 -24.10
C ARG A 293 -25.85 -13.99 -23.86
N LYS A 294 -26.81 -13.42 -24.59
CA LYS A 294 -28.17 -13.99 -24.74
C LYS A 294 -28.05 -15.45 -25.18
N GLN A 295 -28.62 -16.37 -24.41
CA GLN A 295 -28.76 -17.78 -24.80
C GLN A 295 -29.76 -17.88 -25.98
N PRO A 296 -29.44 -18.57 -27.08
CA PRO A 296 -30.44 -18.85 -28.11
C PRO A 296 -31.43 -19.88 -27.60
N GLY A 297 -32.69 -19.48 -27.52
CA GLY A 297 -33.82 -20.32 -27.14
C GLY A 297 -34.05 -21.48 -28.09
N ALA A 298 -34.45 -22.61 -27.52
CA ALA A 298 -34.88 -23.80 -28.21
C ALA A 298 -36.08 -23.52 -29.11
N ASN A 299 -36.04 -24.02 -30.35
CA ASN A 299 -37.22 -24.28 -31.17
C ASN A 299 -36.98 -25.55 -31.99
N THR A 300 -37.60 -26.65 -31.55
CA THR A 300 -38.04 -27.78 -32.39
C THR A 300 -39.36 -27.39 -33.08
N PRO A 301 -39.70 -27.95 -34.26
CA PRO A 301 -39.79 -29.39 -34.52
C PRO A 301 -38.74 -29.94 -35.50
#